data_AF-A0A3R7B1Y9-F1
#
_entry.id   AF-A0A3R7B1Y9-F1
#
_cell.length_a   1.000
_cell.length_b   1.000
_cell.length_c   1.000
_cell.angle_alpha   90.00
_cell.angle_beta   90.00
_cell.angle_gamma   90.00
#
_symmetry.space_group_name_H-M   'P 1'
#
loop_
_entity.id
_entity.type
_entity.pdbx_description
1 polymer ?
#
loop_
_entity_poly.entity_id
_entity_poly.type
_entity_poly.pdbx_seq_one_letter_code
_entity_poly.pdbx_strand_id
1 'polypeptide(L)'
;MVLNCIWVLRKAKGHRFGKRLLNEMIMDYEDADGFATIGLENHWSGWLKKEHMEYLGFTSIDSFTVSHKTKHVGEQFKIRLMWLPNRRDKPPRWRKSKLLRGVDFCMAHPLYHAQSIKEKEILQPNYP
;
A
#
# COMPACT_ATOMS: atom_id res chain seq x y z
N MET A 1 0.84 -11.43 -10.29
CA MET A 1 -0.13 -11.97 -9.32
C MET A 1 -0.39 -10.92 -8.25
N VAL A 2 -1.59 -10.85 -7.65
CA VAL A 2 -1.91 -9.91 -6.55
C VAL A 2 -2.05 -10.73 -5.26
N LEU A 3 -1.28 -10.38 -4.24
CA LEU A 3 -1.36 -10.98 -2.90
C LEU A 3 -2.13 -10.05 -1.97
N ASN A 4 -3.12 -10.60 -1.26
CA ASN A 4 -3.99 -9.83 -0.39
C ASN A 4 -3.43 -9.81 1.04
N CYS A 5 -3.29 -8.59 1.58
CA CYS A 5 -2.99 -8.19 2.97
C CYS A 5 -2.23 -9.15 3.90
N ILE A 6 -1.01 -8.76 4.30
CA ILE A 6 -0.34 -9.32 5.49
C ILE A 6 -0.81 -8.53 6.72
N TRP A 7 -1.45 -9.21 7.67
CA TRP A 7 -1.91 -8.61 8.92
C TRP A 7 -1.35 -9.34 10.13
N VAL A 8 -0.82 -8.59 11.09
CA VAL A 8 -0.35 -9.11 12.37
C VAL A 8 -1.19 -8.47 13.47
N LEU A 9 -1.78 -9.30 14.32
CA LEU A 9 -2.56 -8.84 15.48
C LEU A 9 -1.71 -7.93 16.37
N ARG A 10 -2.33 -6.87 16.92
CA ARG A 10 -1.63 -5.90 17.77
C ARG A 10 -0.90 -6.55 18.96
N LYS A 11 -1.49 -7.57 19.58
CA LYS A 11 -0.89 -8.35 20.68
C LYS A 11 0.39 -9.09 20.30
N ALA A 12 0.62 -9.30 19.00
CA ALA A 12 1.77 -10.02 18.46
C ALA A 12 2.81 -9.05 17.84
N LYS A 13 2.62 -7.74 17.98
CA LYS A 13 3.59 -6.73 17.53
C LYS A 13 4.90 -6.89 18.30
N GLY A 14 6.03 -6.68 17.62
CA GLY A 14 7.38 -6.82 18.21
C GLY A 14 7.98 -8.22 18.05
N HIS A 15 7.17 -9.25 17.77
CA HIS A 15 7.63 -10.63 17.58
C HIS A 15 8.08 -10.96 16.15
N ARG A 16 8.29 -9.94 15.30
CA ARG A 16 8.79 -10.08 13.92
C ARG A 16 7.92 -10.95 12.98
N PHE A 17 6.69 -11.27 13.35
CA PHE A 17 5.79 -12.07 12.51
C PHE A 17 5.54 -11.48 11.12
N GLY A 18 5.49 -10.15 10.99
CA GLY A 18 5.33 -9.52 9.68
C GLY A 18 6.49 -9.82 8.73
N LYS A 19 7.72 -9.83 9.26
CA LYS A 19 8.92 -10.19 8.49
C LYS A 19 8.93 -11.68 8.16
N ARG A 20 8.50 -12.53 9.10
CA ARG A 20 8.39 -13.97 8.86
C ARG A 20 7.39 -14.27 7.75
N LEU A 21 6.16 -13.73 7.84
CA LEU A 21 5.13 -13.90 6.81
C LEU A 21 5.60 -13.39 5.44
N LEU A 22 6.31 -12.26 5.40
CA LEU A 22 6.87 -11.74 4.16
C LEU A 22 7.93 -12.69 3.58
N ASN A 23 8.81 -13.26 4.41
CA ASN A 23 9.82 -14.21 3.94
C ASN A 23 9.20 -15.49 3.39
N GLU A 24 8.20 -16.05 4.07
CA GLU A 24 7.46 -17.23 3.57
C GLU A 24 6.84 -16.90 2.20
N MET A 25 6.20 -15.73 2.07
CA MET A 25 5.65 -15.26 0.80
C MET A 25 6.73 -15.12 -0.30
N ILE A 26 7.92 -14.61 0.03
CA ILE A 26 9.01 -14.50 -0.95
C ILE A 26 9.48 -15.89 -1.41
N MET A 27 9.53 -16.86 -0.49
CA MET A 27 9.89 -18.24 -0.80
C MET A 27 8.85 -18.92 -1.70
N ASP A 28 7.56 -18.72 -1.42
CA ASP A 28 6.46 -19.25 -2.24
C ASP A 28 6.44 -18.67 -3.67
N TYR A 29 7.05 -17.50 -3.85
CA TYR A 29 7.15 -16.80 -5.13
C TYR A 29 8.61 -16.50 -5.51
N GLU A 30 9.48 -17.50 -5.39
CA GLU A 30 10.92 -17.35 -5.68
C GLU A 30 11.23 -16.90 -7.11
N ASP A 31 10.33 -17.20 -8.05
CA ASP A 31 10.43 -16.79 -9.46
C ASP A 31 9.93 -15.38 -9.76
N ALA A 32 9.38 -14.68 -8.77
CA ALA A 32 8.99 -13.29 -8.95
C ALA A 32 10.23 -12.39 -9.12
N ASP A 33 10.17 -11.51 -10.10
CA ASP A 33 11.13 -10.45 -10.39
C ASP A 33 11.35 -9.50 -9.18
N GLY A 34 10.25 -9.18 -8.50
CA GLY A 34 10.24 -8.40 -7.28
C GLY A 34 8.81 -8.15 -6.78
N PHE A 35 8.71 -7.48 -5.64
CA PHE A 35 7.45 -7.25 -4.94
C PHE A 35 7.16 -5.76 -4.85
N ALA A 36 5.93 -5.38 -5.18
CA ALA A 36 5.47 -4.00 -5.16
C ALA A 36 4.27 -3.83 -4.23
N THR A 37 4.26 -2.74 -3.47
CA THR A 37 3.12 -2.36 -2.62
C THR A 37 3.02 -0.84 -2.53
N ILE A 38 2.06 -0.35 -1.76
CA ILE A 38 1.94 1.07 -1.42
C ILE A 38 2.35 1.33 0.02
N GLY A 39 2.98 2.49 0.24
CA GLY A 39 3.26 3.05 1.55
C GLY A 39 2.54 4.38 1.70
N LEU A 40 1.93 4.61 2.87
CA LEU A 40 1.22 5.83 3.20
C LEU A 40 2.05 6.69 4.15
N GLU A 41 2.17 7.96 3.81
CA GLU A 41 2.83 9.01 4.61
C GLU A 41 1.80 10.10 4.93
N ASN A 42 1.74 10.53 6.19
CA ASN A 42 0.78 11.51 6.70
C ASN A 42 -0.70 11.13 6.51
N HIS A 43 -1.01 9.84 6.35
CA HIS A 43 -2.40 9.38 6.34
C HIS A 43 -2.92 9.27 7.77
N TRP A 44 -4.16 9.70 8.02
CA TRP A 44 -4.83 9.63 9.33
C TRP A 44 -4.99 8.21 9.91
N SER A 45 -4.63 7.18 9.16
CA SER A 45 -4.88 5.79 9.52
C SER A 45 -3.57 5.09 9.85
N GLY A 46 -3.64 4.08 10.72
CA GLY A 46 -2.47 3.26 11.07
C GLY A 46 -2.05 2.26 9.98
N TRP A 47 -2.72 2.25 8.83
CA TRP A 47 -2.58 1.25 7.78
C TRP A 47 -1.45 1.60 6.81
N LEU A 48 -0.78 0.57 6.28
CA LEU A 48 0.24 0.67 5.23
C LEU A 48 1.28 1.79 5.46
N LYS A 49 1.63 2.07 6.73
CA LYS A 49 2.62 3.11 7.04
C LYS A 49 3.90 2.85 6.26
N LYS A 50 4.40 3.88 5.57
CA LYS A 50 5.67 3.84 4.84
C LYS A 50 6.80 3.21 5.68
N GLU A 51 6.94 3.67 6.92
CA GLU A 51 7.97 3.19 7.87
C GLU A 51 7.89 1.68 8.14
N HIS A 52 6.68 1.11 8.18
CA HIS A 52 6.52 -0.33 8.35
C HIS A 52 6.94 -1.09 7.10
N MET A 53 6.67 -0.56 5.90
CA MET A 53 7.11 -1.17 4.65
C MET A 53 8.63 -1.10 4.53
N GLU A 54 9.25 0.00 4.96
CA GLU A 54 10.70 0.15 5.02
C GLU A 54 11.33 -0.82 6.02
N TYR A 55 10.72 -1.01 7.20
CA TYR A 55 11.15 -2.03 8.16
C TYR A 55 11.10 -3.46 7.60
N LEU A 56 10.17 -3.72 6.68
CA LEU A 56 10.04 -4.99 5.97
C LEU A 56 11.03 -5.13 4.80
N GLY A 57 11.82 -4.10 4.48
CA GLY A 57 12.85 -4.11 3.45
C GLY A 57 12.45 -3.44 2.14
N PHE A 58 11.24 -2.89 2.03
CA PHE A 58 10.83 -2.16 0.82
C PHE A 58 11.48 -0.78 0.76
N THR A 59 11.71 -0.30 -0.46
CA THR A 59 12.22 1.04 -0.75
C THR A 59 11.19 1.86 -1.52
N SER A 60 11.09 3.16 -1.22
CA SER A 60 10.20 4.07 -1.95
C SER A 60 10.82 4.47 -3.29
N ILE A 61 10.13 4.25 -4.40
CA ILE A 61 10.64 4.54 -5.75
C ILE A 61 9.85 5.57 -6.56
N ASP A 62 8.60 5.83 -6.19
CA ASP A 62 7.79 6.93 -6.75
C ASP A 62 6.79 7.38 -5.69
N SER A 63 6.22 8.56 -5.83
CA SER A 63 5.16 9.05 -4.96
C SER A 63 4.25 10.07 -5.64
N PHE A 64 3.09 10.31 -5.03
CA PHE A 64 2.24 11.44 -5.37
C PHE A 64 1.38 11.81 -4.16
N THR A 65 1.04 13.08 -4.06
CA THR A 65 0.20 13.62 -2.99
C THR A 65 -1.25 13.59 -3.43
N VAL A 66 -2.13 13.22 -2.50
CA VAL A 66 -3.56 13.15 -2.70
C VAL A 66 -4.28 13.71 -1.48
N SER A 67 -5.55 14.06 -1.67
CA SER A 67 -6.51 14.21 -0.59
C SER A 67 -7.72 13.36 -0.89
N HIS A 68 -8.48 13.06 0.14
CA HIS A 68 -9.70 12.30 0.01
C HIS A 68 -10.87 13.25 -0.26
N LYS A 69 -11.75 12.88 -1.19
CA LYS A 69 -12.85 13.76 -1.62
C LYS A 69 -13.97 13.88 -0.59
N THR A 70 -14.23 12.79 0.15
CA THR A 70 -15.36 12.69 1.07
C THR A 70 -14.99 12.56 2.55
N LYS A 71 -13.88 11.88 2.89
CA LYS A 71 -13.41 11.72 4.28
C LYS A 71 -12.23 12.63 4.53
N HIS A 72 -12.08 13.15 5.76
CA HIS A 72 -10.93 13.97 6.16
C HIS A 72 -10.62 15.06 5.12
N VAL A 73 -11.67 15.75 4.66
CA VAL A 73 -11.59 16.72 3.57
C VAL A 73 -10.62 17.83 3.95
N GLY A 74 -9.67 18.11 3.06
CA GLY A 74 -8.58 19.06 3.30
C GLY A 74 -7.30 18.43 3.84
N GLU A 75 -7.35 17.22 4.41
CA GLU A 75 -6.14 16.50 4.80
C GLU A 75 -5.46 15.90 3.56
N GLN A 76 -4.18 16.23 3.41
CA GLN A 76 -3.34 15.67 2.36
C GLN A 76 -2.48 14.54 2.92
N PHE A 77 -2.34 13.48 2.14
CA PHE A 77 -1.41 12.40 2.42
C PHE A 77 -0.68 11.98 1.14
N LYS A 78 0.44 11.29 1.30
CA LYS A 78 1.29 10.85 0.19
C LYS A 78 1.22 9.35 0.05
N ILE A 79 0.94 8.90 -1.16
CA ILE A 79 1.03 7.49 -1.55
C ILE A 79 2.39 7.29 -2.19
N ARG A 80 3.14 6.30 -1.71
CA ARG A 80 4.46 5.90 -2.20
C ARG A 80 4.40 4.52 -2.86
N LEU A 81 5.06 4.37 -3.99
CA LEU A 81 5.31 3.07 -4.60
C LEU A 81 6.49 2.47 -3.88
N MET A 82 6.24 1.36 -3.19
CA MET A 82 7.22 0.66 -2.39
C MET A 82 7.65 -0.60 -3.16
N TRP A 83 8.95 -0.81 -3.31
CA TRP A 83 9.53 -1.92 -4.06
C TRP A 83 10.57 -2.68 -3.23
N LEU A 84 10.45 -4.00 -3.24
CA LEU A 84 11.42 -4.96 -2.74
C LEU A 84 11.91 -5.82 -3.91
N PRO A 85 13.16 -5.67 -4.39
CA PRO A 85 13.70 -6.54 -5.44
C PRO A 85 13.91 -7.96 -4.91
N ASN A 86 13.70 -8.96 -5.76
CA ASN A 86 14.01 -10.37 -5.45
C ASN A 86 15.16 -10.89 -6.33
N ARG A 87 15.07 -10.64 -7.64
CA ARG A 87 16.17 -10.89 -8.60
C ARG A 87 16.73 -9.55 -9.13
N ARG A 88 17.65 -9.60 -10.10
CA ARG A 88 18.18 -8.41 -10.78
C ARG A 88 17.10 -7.83 -11.70
N ASP A 89 16.17 -7.09 -11.11
CA ASP A 89 15.05 -6.52 -11.86
C ASP A 89 14.95 -5.00 -11.81
N LYS A 90 14.15 -4.47 -12.73
CA LYS A 90 13.84 -3.05 -12.87
C LYS A 90 12.65 -2.67 -12.00
N PRO A 91 12.61 -1.42 -11.51
CA PRO A 91 11.50 -0.95 -10.71
C PRO A 91 10.18 -1.04 -11.47
N PRO A 92 9.09 -1.46 -10.82
CA PRO A 92 7.77 -1.38 -11.42
C PRO A 92 7.38 0.08 -11.67
N ARG A 93 6.50 0.28 -12.64
CA ARG A 93 5.77 1.54 -12.83
C ARG A 93 4.31 1.32 -12.49
N TRP A 94 3.68 2.29 -11.84
CA TRP A 94 2.25 2.28 -11.58
C TRP A 94 1.50 3.30 -12.45
N ARG A 95 0.22 3.03 -12.71
CA ARG A 95 -0.69 4.00 -13.33
C ARG A 95 -1.43 4.75 -12.23
N LYS A 96 -0.93 5.93 -11.84
CA LYS A 96 -1.46 6.74 -10.72
C LYS A 96 -2.98 6.98 -10.81
N SER A 97 -3.50 7.19 -12.02
CA SER A 97 -4.95 7.36 -12.27
C SER A 97 -5.81 6.16 -11.85
N LYS A 98 -5.26 4.93 -11.85
CA LYS A 98 -5.99 3.75 -11.36
C LYS A 98 -6.08 3.70 -9.84
N LEU A 99 -5.11 4.28 -9.12
CA LEU A 99 -5.11 4.31 -7.65
C LEU A 99 -6.12 5.31 -7.08
N LEU A 100 -6.54 6.30 -7.87
CA LEU A 100 -7.56 7.27 -7.46
C LEU A 100 -8.95 6.64 -7.33
N ARG A 101 -9.17 5.49 -7.97
CA ARG A 101 -10.50 4.91 -8.15
C ARG A 101 -11.09 4.21 -6.91
N GLY A 102 -10.30 4.03 -5.85
CA GLY A 102 -10.67 3.10 -4.80
C GLY A 102 -10.57 1.66 -5.30
N VAL A 103 -10.39 0.72 -4.38
CA VAL A 103 -10.08 -0.68 -4.69
C VAL A 103 -10.53 -1.56 -3.53
N ASP A 104 -11.23 -2.64 -3.87
CA ASP A 104 -11.72 -3.64 -2.91
C ASP A 104 -10.67 -4.73 -2.70
N PHE A 105 -9.72 -4.48 -1.81
CA PHE A 105 -8.65 -5.45 -1.53
C PHE A 105 -9.01 -6.49 -0.46
N CYS A 106 -9.99 -6.20 0.39
CA CYS A 106 -10.39 -7.10 1.49
C CYS A 106 -11.81 -6.76 1.93
N MET A 107 -12.69 -7.77 2.05
CA MET A 107 -14.06 -7.59 2.55
C MET A 107 -14.11 -6.97 3.96
N ALA A 108 -13.07 -7.16 4.77
CA ALA A 108 -12.98 -6.60 6.11
C ALA A 108 -12.39 -5.18 6.14
N HIS A 109 -11.54 -4.82 5.17
CA HIS A 109 -10.79 -3.56 5.19
C HIS A 109 -10.55 -3.04 3.76
N PRO A 110 -11.60 -2.60 3.06
CA PRO A 110 -11.43 -1.98 1.77
C PRO A 110 -10.62 -0.69 1.96
N LEU A 111 -9.48 -0.59 1.26
CA LEU A 111 -8.77 0.68 1.04
C LEU A 111 -9.56 1.63 0.11
N TYR A 112 -10.84 1.30 -0.10
CA TYR A 112 -12.03 2.14 0.00
C TYR A 112 -12.83 2.11 -1.31
N HIS A 113 -13.72 1.14 -1.46
CA HIS A 113 -15.08 1.43 -1.94
C HIS A 113 -16.03 1.30 -0.75
N ALA A 114 -16.54 2.42 -0.26
CA ALA A 114 -17.80 2.34 0.47
C ALA A 114 -18.87 2.16 -0.60
N GLN A 115 -19.58 1.04 -0.62
CA GLN A 115 -20.69 0.80 -1.55
C GLN A 115 -21.75 1.92 -1.51
N SER A 116 -21.79 2.70 -0.43
CA SER A 116 -22.63 3.89 -0.25
C SER A 116 -22.13 5.15 -0.98
N ILE A 117 -20.85 5.25 -1.31
CA ILE A 117 -20.26 6.38 -2.02
C ILE A 117 -20.29 6.04 -3.51
N LYS A 118 -21.25 6.61 -4.25
CA LYS A 118 -21.43 6.41 -5.70
C LYS A 118 -20.32 7.02 -6.57
N GLU A 119 -19.22 7.48 -5.96
CA GLU A 119 -18.09 8.06 -6.67
C GLU A 119 -17.06 7.01 -7.05
N LYS A 120 -16.71 6.99 -8.34
CA LYS A 120 -15.70 6.09 -8.90
C LYS A 120 -14.28 6.49 -8.56
N GLU A 121 -14.04 7.73 -8.11
CA GLU A 121 -12.73 8.23 -7.72
C GLU A 121 -12.84 8.90 -6.36
N ILE A 122 -12.29 8.26 -5.34
CA ILE A 122 -12.39 8.68 -3.93
C ILE A 122 -11.25 9.59 -3.49
N LEU A 123 -10.16 9.62 -4.27
CA LEU A 123 -9.00 10.45 -4.05
C LEU A 123 -8.87 11.46 -5.19
N GLN A 124 -8.32 12.63 -4.88
CA GLN A 124 -7.93 13.63 -5.86
C GLN A 124 -6.42 13.91 -5.74
N PRO A 125 -5.69 13.99 -6.86
CA PRO A 125 -4.28 14.34 -6.84
C PRO A 125 -4.11 15.82 -6.47
N ASN A 126 -3.18 16.09 -5.56
CA ASN A 126 -2.76 17.45 -5.23
C ASN A 126 -1.41 17.67 -5.90
N TYR A 127 -1.42 18.32 -7.06
CA TYR A 127 -0.20 18.80 -7.71
C TYR A 127 0.18 20.15 -7.07
N PRO A 128 1.48 20.42 -6.84
CA PRO A 128 1.93 21.77 -6.52
C PRO A 128 1.63 22.74 -7.67
#